data_AF-A0A2P2LVC9-F1
#
_entry.id   AF-A0A2P2LVC9-F1
#
_cell.length_a   1.000
_cell.length_b   1.000
_cell.length_c   1.000
_cell.angle_alpha   90.00
_cell.angle_beta   90.00
_cell.angle_gamma   90.00
#
_symmetry.space_group_name_H-M   'P 1'
#
loop_
_entity.id
_entity.type
_entity.pdbx_description
1 polymer ?
#
loop_
_entity_poly.entity_id
_entity_poly.type
_entity_poly.pdbx_seq_one_letter_code
_entity_poly.pdbx_strand_id
1 'polypeptide(L)' 'MSLLSDLINLNLSDKPENLSDKPEKIIAEYIWIGGSGMDLRSKARTLSGPVSDVSKLPKWNYDGSSTDQAPGDDSEVIL' A
#
# COMPACT_ATOMS: atom_id res chain seq x y z
N MET A 1 4.60 18.67 4.10
CA MET A 1 3.70 18.08 3.10
C MET A 1 4.52 17.83 1.85
N SER A 2 4.43 16.63 1.26
CA SER A 2 5.07 16.35 -0.04
C SER A 2 4.41 17.21 -1.12
N LEU A 3 5.21 17.74 -2.04
CA LEU A 3 4.72 18.54 -3.16
C LEU A 3 4.23 17.61 -4.27
N LEU A 4 3.27 18.07 -5.08
CA LEU A 4 2.79 17.33 -6.25
C LEU A 4 3.95 16.99 -7.21
N SER A 5 4.97 17.84 -7.26
CA SER A 5 6.22 17.62 -7.99
C SER A 5 7.03 16.40 -7.53
N ASP A 6 6.92 16.03 -6.25
CA ASP A 6 7.62 14.86 -5.70
C ASP A 6 7.00 13.56 -6.23
N LEU A 7 5.71 13.59 -6.59
CA LEU A 7 4.97 12.45 -7.16
C LEU A 7 5.14 12.33 -8.69
N ILE A 8 5.39 13.45 -9.38
CA ILE A 8 5.55 13.49 -10.84
C ILE A 8 6.80 12.71 -11.31
N ASN A 9 7.81 12.58 -10.46
CA ASN A 9 9.07 11.90 -10.78
C ASN A 9 9.13 10.44 -10.31
N LEU A 10 8.01 9.85 -9.88
CA LEU A 10 7.98 8.44 -9.46
C LEU A 10 7.88 7.50 -10.67
N ASN A 11 8.90 7.51 -11.52
CA ASN A 11 9.03 6.54 -12.60
C ASN A 11 9.76 5.28 -12.08
N LEU A 12 8.99 4.25 -11.73
CA LEU A 12 9.54 2.96 -11.29
C LEU A 12 9.97 2.05 -12.45
N SER A 13 9.70 2.45 -13.69
CA SER A 13 9.97 1.66 -14.89
C SER A 13 11.35 1.92 -15.50
N ASP A 14 12.04 2.98 -15.08
CA ASP A 14 13.39 3.31 -15.53
C ASP A 14 14.40 2.28 -14.99
N LYS A 15 14.56 1.18 -15.71
CA LYS A 15 15.62 0.21 -15.49
C LYS A 15 16.90 0.73 -16.18
N PRO A 16 17.99 1.01 -15.46
CA PRO A 16 19.27 1.22 -16.11
C PRO A 16 19.65 -0.04 -16.89
N GLU A 17 20.20 0.14 -18.10
CA GLU A 17 20.43 -0.92 -19.11
C GLU A 17 21.24 -2.13 -18.59
N ASN A 18 21.93 -1.99 -17.45
CA ASN A 18 22.73 -3.04 -16.80
C ASN A 18 22.01 -3.80 -15.66
N LEU A 19 20.69 -3.62 -15.45
CA LEU A 19 19.91 -4.23 -14.36
C LEU A 19 18.77 -5.16 -14.85
N SER A 20 18.99 -5.93 -15.92
CA SER A 20 18.00 -6.88 -16.49
C SER A 20 17.44 -7.89 -15.49
N ASP A 21 18.18 -8.20 -14.44
CA ASP A 21 17.91 -9.34 -13.54
C ASP A 21 17.10 -8.96 -12.29
N LYS A 22 16.74 -7.68 -12.10
CA LYS A 22 15.89 -7.30 -10.97
C LYS A 22 14.39 -7.40 -11.32
N PRO A 23 13.59 -8.06 -10.47
CA PRO A 23 12.16 -8.19 -10.70
C PRO A 23 11.51 -6.81 -10.59
N GLU A 24 10.55 -6.56 -11.48
CA GLU A 24 9.83 -5.29 -11.56
C GLU A 24 9.03 -5.07 -10.27
N LYS A 25 9.40 -4.07 -9.48
CA LYS A 25 8.65 -3.76 -8.26
C LYS A 25 7.41 -2.94 -8.59
N ILE A 26 6.33 -3.17 -7.87
CA ILE A 26 5.12 -2.34 -7.95
C ILE A 26 4.79 -1.74 -6.60
N ILE A 27 3.97 -0.69 -6.61
CA ILE A 27 3.30 -0.17 -5.42
C ILE A 27 1.86 -0.67 -5.45
N ALA A 28 1.43 -1.32 -4.36
CA ALA A 28 0.05 -1.74 -4.16
C ALA A 28 -0.59 -0.86 -3.06
N GLU A 29 -1.60 -0.09 -3.44
CA GLU A 29 -2.42 0.70 -2.53
C GLU A 29 -3.55 -0.19 -1.98
N TYR A 30 -3.56 -0.42 -0.66
CA TYR A 30 -4.64 -1.13 0.01
C TYR A 30 -5.63 -0.07 0.49
N ILE A 31 -6.90 -0.21 0.11
CA ILE A 31 -7.97 0.76 0.39
C ILE A 31 -9.03 0.07 1.23
N TRP A 32 -9.50 0.73 2.28
CA TRP A 32 -10.58 0.23 3.14
C TRP A 32 -11.48 1.35 3.66
N ILE A 33 -12.62 0.97 4.23
CA ILE A 33 -13.57 1.86 4.88
C ILE A 33 -13.20 1.96 6.37
N GLY A 34 -13.11 3.19 6.88
CA GLY A 34 -12.84 3.46 8.29
C GLY A 34 -14.05 3.27 9.20
N GLY A 35 -13.87 3.49 10.50
CA GLY A 35 -14.88 3.23 11.53
C GLY A 35 -16.13 4.09 11.44
N SER A 36 -16.10 5.24 10.76
CA SER A 36 -17.32 6.04 10.52
C SER A 36 -18.25 5.42 9.48
N GLY A 37 -17.74 4.48 8.67
CA GLY A 37 -18.46 3.92 7.52
C GLY A 37 -18.52 4.84 6.29
N MET A 38 -18.05 6.08 6.40
CA MET A 38 -18.06 7.08 5.32
C MET A 38 -16.66 7.52 4.89
N ASP A 39 -15.65 7.28 5.71
CA ASP A 39 -14.28 7.67 5.45
C ASP A 39 -13.51 6.54 4.73
N LEU A 40 -12.78 6.90 3.68
CA LEU A 40 -11.85 6.01 3.01
C LEU A 40 -10.46 6.19 3.59
N ARG A 41 -9.78 5.08 3.83
CA ARG A 41 -8.39 5.01 4.30
C ARG A 41 -7.58 4.23 3.30
N SER A 42 -6.28 4.52 3.22
CA SER A 42 -5.39 3.76 2.36
C SER A 42 -3.95 3.78 2.85
N LYS A 43 -3.18 2.79 2.40
CA LYS A 43 -1.72 2.79 2.52
C LYS A 43 -1.07 1.94 1.43
N ALA A 44 0.13 2.35 1.02
CA ALA A 44 0.93 1.71 -0.01
C ALA A 44 1.94 0.71 0.57
N ARG A 45 2.11 -0.46 -0.07
CA ARG A 45 3.30 -1.33 0.09
C ARG A 45 3.99 -1.59 -1.23
N THR A 46 5.29 -1.83 -1.17
CA THR A 46 6.06 -2.35 -2.30
C THR A 46 5.88 -3.86 -2.41
N LEU A 47 5.58 -4.35 -3.62
CA LEU A 47 5.62 -5.78 -3.96
C LEU A 47 6.77 -6.05 -4.92
N SER A 48 7.26 -7.29 -4.93
CA SER A 48 8.41 -7.70 -5.72
C SER A 48 8.13 -7.84 -7.22
N GLY A 49 6.87 -7.76 -7.64
CA GLY A 49 6.41 -8.14 -8.97
C GLY A 49 5.01 -7.63 -9.27
N PRO A 50 4.65 -7.45 -10.55
CA PRO A 50 3.25 -7.34 -10.96
C PRO A 50 2.42 -8.53 -10.44
N VAL A 51 1.19 -8.25 -10.00
CA VAL A 51 0.26 -9.26 -9.51
C VAL A 51 -0.98 -9.25 -10.40
N SER A 52 -1.36 -10.41 -10.94
CA SER A 52 -2.51 -10.56 -11.84
C SER A 52 -3.77 -11.12 -11.18
N ASP A 53 -3.69 -11.54 -9.91
CA ASP A 53 -4.77 -12.17 -9.17
C ASP A 53 -4.79 -11.64 -7.73
N VAL A 54 -5.96 -11.18 -7.28
CA VAL A 54 -6.16 -10.62 -5.93
C VAL A 54 -5.81 -11.62 -4.83
N SER A 55 -6.04 -12.93 -5.06
CA SER A 55 -5.72 -13.98 -4.07
C SER A 55 -4.21 -14.13 -3.80
N LYS A 56 -3.36 -13.60 -4.69
CA LYS A 56 -1.90 -13.59 -4.54
C LYS A 56 -1.40 -12.36 -3.78
N LEU A 57 -2.27 -11.39 -3.50
CA LEU A 57 -1.91 -10.25 -2.67
C LEU A 57 -1.74 -10.70 -1.22
N PRO A 58 -0.63 -10.33 -0.56
CA PRO A 58 -0.42 -10.68 0.84
C PRO A 58 -1.45 -9.96 1.71
N LYS A 59 -2.04 -10.68 2.67
CA LYS A 59 -2.78 -10.04 3.76
C LYS A 59 -1.93 -8.98 4.42
N TRP A 60 -2.61 -7.97 4.95
CA TRP A 60 -1.95 -6.90 5.69
C TRP A 60 -2.72 -6.62 6.96
N ASN A 61 -2.32 -5.57 7.65
CA ASN A 61 -2.89 -5.14 8.90
C ASN A 61 -2.83 -3.62 8.97
N TYR A 62 -3.59 -2.99 9.85
CA TYR A 62 -3.42 -1.59 10.23
C TYR A 62 -3.76 -1.41 11.70
N ASP A 63 -3.42 -0.25 12.24
CA ASP A 63 -3.83 0.15 13.59
C ASP A 63 -5.27 0.70 13.54
N GLY A 64 -6.21 -0.12 13.98
CA GLY A 64 -7.64 0.18 14.04
C GLY A 64 -8.00 1.22 15.10
N SER A 65 -7.15 1.47 16.10
CA SER A 65 -7.40 2.53 17.08
C SER A 65 -7.34 3.93 16.45
N SER A 66 -6.55 4.07 15.39
CA SER A 66 -6.47 5.29 14.57
C SER A 66 -7.62 5.42 13.57
N THR A 67 -8.51 4.43 13.47
CA THR A 67 -9.64 4.41 12.53
C THR A 67 -10.99 4.18 13.21
N ASP A 68 -11.05 4.20 14.54
CA ASP A 68 -12.24 3.87 15.34
C ASP A 68 -12.79 2.45 15.10
N GLN A 69 -11.92 1.49 14.80
CA GLN A 69 -12.27 0.08 14.51
C GLN A 69 -11.76 -0.92 15.54
N ALA A 70 -10.87 -0.51 16.45
CA ALA A 70 -10.35 -1.35 17.52
C ALA A 70 -9.93 -0.50 18.74
N PRO A 71 -9.96 -1.03 19.98
CA PRO A 71 -9.41 -0.35 21.14
C PRO A 71 -7.89 -0.24 21.07
N GLY A 72 -7.28 0.65 21.85
CA GLY A 72 -5.82 0.88 21.84
C GLY A 72 -4.98 -0.32 22.33
N ASP A 73 -5.52 -1.14 23.24
CA ASP A 73 -4.78 -2.25 23.86
C ASP A 73 -4.73 -3.52 22.99
N ASP A 74 -5.59 -3.62 21.97
CA ASP A 74 -5.61 -4.69 20.98
C ASP A 74 -6.10 -4.11 19.64
N SER A 75 -5.21 -3.35 18.99
CA SER A 75 -5.60 -2.44 17.92
C SER A 75 -5.39 -2.98 16.51
N GLU A 76 -4.82 -4.18 16.36
CA GLU A 76 -4.50 -4.73 15.04
C GLU A 76 -5.76 -5.19 14.30
N VAL A 77 -6.00 -4.64 13.10
CA VAL A 77 -7.09 -5.07 12.20
C VAL A 77 -6.51 -5.59 10.90
N ILE A 78 -6.98 -6.76 10.45
CA ILE A 78 -6.47 -7.45 9.25
C ILE A 78 -7.17 -6.95 7.98
N LEU A 79 -6.38 -6.76 6.92
CA LEU A 79 -6.81 -6.51 5.54
C LEU A 79 -6.59 -7.76 4.68
#